data_AF-A0A078A2E4-F1
#
_entry.id   AF-A0A078A2E4-F1
#
_cell.length_a   1.000
_cell.length_b   1.000
_cell.length_c   1.000
_cell.angle_alpha   90.00
_cell.angle_beta   90.00
_cell.angle_gamma   90.00
#
_symmetry.space_group_name_H-M   'P 1'
#
loop_
_entity.id
_entity.type
_entity.pdbx_description
1 polymer ?
#
loop_
_entity_poly.entity_id
_entity_poly.type
_entity_poly.pdbx_seq_one_letter_code
_entity_poly.pdbx_strand_id
1 'polypeptide(L)'
;MNASKTLSSTSRLGNSMYESEAQRLQREADNFTKKFEHEKKRLMILEDQLKQANEELNEKKENIKAIRPPTAKMNKDSHQIKLFENQLEKALVKYNELQSTNKKLRQEIDVMRKEQRNQLRVNKTLVKDISLTADDAKKLNVTTYQGQRISEETNNQILALKAKHEAEKYNFERKIKDLQDKLKEKDDSELERTRSKDMGGTKKLVTQQTEFSNPAALLKLRLQKWTTNNKEKKNLMDMYIRNVKIIEDAFDQIKEATGISSTEEIVTTFIKAEEQNYSLYNYVNMLNSEIDMIEEQNKNIESEIRKHEELGEMTEKEKLNMRKNLGNEIEDIKLQTITKESQIQEIEQQMSKIRDYVRDMVDFFGKSQFFLNVAQHMQYDEDTQFNENNVTLYLAELEEYISMLITYLAYKQENPDAAISSLSLERMVQKEFDKGPTNIEAPSSNDVNLNEDAETEDDVITNGKDLYKKFEDLVYKDHITIGSHNNSISKGGISMLKNSRLD
;
A
#
# COMPACT_ATOMS: atom_id res chain seq x y z
N MET A 1 102.76 2.19 71.47
CA MET A 1 104.16 1.92 71.06
C MET A 1 104.91 3.24 71.20
N ASN A 2 105.91 3.39 72.08
CA ASN A 2 107.28 2.87 71.96
C ASN A 2 107.91 3.21 70.59
N ALA A 3 109.09 3.84 70.49
CA ALA A 3 109.93 4.44 71.53
C ALA A 3 110.98 5.36 70.87
N SER A 4 111.55 6.31 71.63
CA SER A 4 112.91 6.83 71.36
C SER A 4 113.67 6.98 72.67
N LYS A 5 114.80 6.29 72.77
CA LYS A 5 115.73 6.28 73.90
C LYS A 5 116.84 7.34 73.70
N THR A 6 117.73 7.43 74.68
CA THR A 6 119.07 8.06 74.66
C THR A 6 119.09 9.57 74.93
N LEU A 7 120.06 10.13 75.67
CA LEU A 7 121.18 9.51 76.41
C LEU A 7 121.55 10.37 77.64
N SER A 8 122.12 9.73 78.66
CA SER A 8 122.68 10.36 79.85
C SER A 8 124.02 11.06 79.58
N SER A 9 124.26 12.23 80.18
CA SER A 9 125.60 12.76 80.41
C SER A 9 125.80 13.10 81.89
N THR A 10 126.64 12.32 82.54
CA THR A 10 126.86 12.34 83.99
C THR A 10 127.83 13.45 84.40
N SER A 11 127.51 14.14 85.50
CA SER A 11 128.43 14.72 86.49
C SER A 11 129.74 15.39 86.02
N ARG A 12 129.86 16.69 86.31
CA ARG A 12 131.04 17.21 87.04
C ARG A 12 130.56 17.91 88.30
N LEU A 13 131.02 17.43 89.46
CA LEU A 13 130.81 18.11 90.74
C LEU A 13 131.63 19.41 90.79
N GLY A 14 131.08 20.43 91.45
CA GLY A 14 131.74 21.71 91.67
C GLY A 14 130.97 22.63 92.61
N ASN A 15 131.16 22.42 93.92
CA ASN A 15 130.81 23.28 95.05
C ASN A 15 129.38 23.85 95.22
N SER A 16 128.74 23.34 96.28
CA SER A 16 127.89 24.02 97.26
C SER A 16 127.80 25.56 97.20
N MET A 17 126.57 26.06 97.06
CA MET A 17 125.99 27.03 97.99
C MET A 17 124.46 26.95 97.95
N TYR A 18 123.82 27.27 99.09
CA TYR A 18 122.39 27.14 99.33
C TYR A 18 121.52 27.84 98.27
N GLU A 19 120.59 27.11 97.65
CA GLU A 19 119.52 27.73 96.86
C GLU A 19 118.61 28.54 97.80
N SER A 20 118.46 29.84 97.52
CA SER A 20 117.68 30.74 98.37
C SER A 20 116.21 30.35 98.40
N GLU A 21 115.53 30.53 99.53
CA GLU A 21 114.08 30.29 99.65
C GLU A 21 113.29 31.11 98.61
N ALA A 22 113.79 32.29 98.23
CA ALA A 22 113.26 33.09 97.13
C ALA A 22 113.31 32.37 95.77
N GLN A 23 114.37 31.59 95.49
CA GLN A 23 114.48 30.81 94.25
C GLN A 23 113.54 29.59 94.25
N ARG A 24 113.33 28.96 95.41
CA ARG A 24 112.32 27.89 95.56
C ARG A 24 110.90 28.44 95.32
N LEU A 25 110.56 29.55 95.97
CA LEU A 25 109.28 30.25 95.79
C LEU A 25 109.09 30.74 94.34
N GLN A 26 110.13 31.23 93.68
CA GLN A 26 110.07 31.62 92.27
C GLN A 26 109.74 30.43 91.37
N ARG A 27 110.42 29.28 91.53
CA ARG A 27 110.11 28.06 90.78
C ARG A 27 108.69 27.55 91.05
N GLU A 28 108.23 27.67 92.29
CA GLU A 28 106.88 27.26 92.70
C GLU A 28 105.81 28.17 92.08
N ALA A 29 106.01 29.49 92.11
CA ALA A 29 105.18 30.48 91.43
C ALA A 29 105.16 30.27 89.90
N ASP A 30 106.31 30.05 89.26
CA ASP A 30 106.41 29.75 87.83
C ASP A 30 105.67 28.45 87.47
N ASN A 31 105.70 27.45 88.35
CA ASN A 31 105.00 26.17 88.15
C ASN A 31 103.49 26.31 88.33
N PHE A 32 103.03 27.08 89.32
CA PHE A 32 101.61 27.43 89.46
C PHE A 32 101.12 28.29 88.28
N THR A 33 101.93 29.23 87.80
CA THR A 33 101.62 30.04 86.60
C THR A 33 101.49 29.17 85.36
N LYS A 34 102.40 28.20 85.15
CA LYS A 34 102.30 27.21 84.06
C LYS A 34 101.06 26.33 84.16
N LYS A 35 100.70 25.85 85.36
CA LYS A 35 99.47 25.09 85.58
C LYS A 35 98.21 25.93 85.35
N PHE A 36 98.20 27.18 85.80
CA PHE A 36 97.11 28.12 85.59
C PHE A 36 96.91 28.41 84.10
N GLU A 37 97.98 28.71 83.36
CA GLU A 37 97.92 28.91 81.91
C GLU A 37 97.52 27.63 81.15
N HIS A 38 97.90 26.45 81.62
CA HIS A 38 97.42 25.18 81.05
C HIS A 38 95.92 24.97 81.32
N GLU A 39 95.43 25.22 82.53
CA GLU A 39 94.02 25.03 82.86
C GLU A 39 93.14 26.10 82.19
N LYS A 40 93.63 27.34 82.05
CA LYS A 40 93.00 28.40 81.26
C LYS A 40 92.87 28.04 79.78
N LYS A 41 93.92 27.47 79.17
CA LYS A 41 93.85 26.94 77.79
C LYS A 41 92.88 25.76 77.68
N ARG A 42 92.85 24.87 78.67
CA ARG A 42 91.90 23.75 78.73
C ARG A 42 90.45 24.22 78.86
N LEU A 43 90.21 25.25 79.67
CA LEU A 43 88.91 25.88 79.86
C LEU A 43 88.44 26.56 78.57
N MET A 44 89.31 27.31 77.89
CA MET A 44 89.02 27.89 76.56
C MET A 44 88.65 26.81 75.53
N ILE A 45 89.38 25.69 75.47
CA ILE A 45 89.04 24.56 74.57
C ILE A 45 87.69 23.93 74.94
N LEU A 46 87.37 23.81 76.24
CA LEU A 46 86.07 23.32 76.70
C LEU A 46 84.92 24.28 76.39
N GLU A 47 85.15 25.59 76.47
CA GLU A 47 84.18 26.62 76.06
C GLU A 47 83.90 26.58 74.56
N ASP A 48 84.94 26.46 73.73
CA ASP A 48 84.80 26.29 72.27
C ASP A 48 84.04 24.99 71.93
N GLN A 49 84.37 23.88 72.58
CA GLN A 49 83.65 22.60 72.41
C GLN A 49 82.19 22.69 72.85
N LEU A 50 81.89 23.37 73.97
CA LEU A 50 80.54 23.58 74.46
C LEU A 50 79.73 24.50 73.53
N LYS A 51 80.38 25.51 72.95
CA LYS A 51 79.78 26.38 71.94
C LYS A 51 79.43 25.60 70.66
N GLN A 52 80.40 24.86 70.11
CA GLN A 52 80.19 24.02 68.92
C GLN A 52 79.07 22.98 69.14
N ALA A 53 79.06 22.31 70.29
CA ALA A 53 78.01 21.36 70.63
C ALA A 53 76.61 22.00 70.75
N ASN A 54 76.52 23.25 71.23
CA ASN A 54 75.26 24.00 71.27
C ASN A 54 74.81 24.49 69.89
N GLU A 55 75.73 24.87 69.01
CA GLU A 55 75.45 25.21 67.61
C GLU A 55 74.90 23.97 66.88
N GLU A 56 75.57 22.82 66.95
CA GLU A 56 75.07 21.54 66.41
C GLU A 56 73.70 21.13 66.98
N LEU A 57 73.48 21.34 68.29
CA LEU A 57 72.21 21.03 68.94
C LEU A 57 71.07 21.91 68.41
N ASN A 58 71.35 23.19 68.15
CA ASN A 58 70.38 24.13 67.58
C ASN A 58 70.10 23.83 66.11
N GLU A 59 71.12 23.53 65.30
CA GLU A 59 70.93 23.07 63.92
C GLU A 59 70.08 21.80 63.85
N LYS A 60 70.37 20.80 64.71
CA LYS A 60 69.56 19.57 64.80
C LYS A 60 68.11 19.87 65.24
N LYS A 61 67.88 20.83 66.15
CA LYS A 61 66.53 21.26 66.56
C LYS A 61 65.76 21.96 65.43
N GLU A 62 66.39 22.87 64.69
CA GLU A 62 65.75 23.56 63.57
C GLU A 62 65.48 22.60 62.40
N ASN A 63 66.40 21.68 62.09
CA ASN A 63 66.17 20.62 61.13
C ASN A 63 64.98 19.72 61.54
N ILE A 64 64.86 19.36 62.82
CA ILE A 64 63.71 18.59 63.33
C ILE A 64 62.39 19.37 63.21
N LYS A 65 62.39 20.70 63.44
CA LYS A 65 61.21 21.55 63.21
C LYS A 65 60.84 21.64 61.73
N ALA A 66 61.82 21.70 60.83
CA ALA A 66 61.60 21.81 59.39
C ALA A 66 61.10 20.48 58.78
N ILE A 67 61.64 19.34 59.24
CA ILE A 67 61.31 18.00 58.72
C ILE A 67 59.96 17.52 59.25
N ARG A 68 59.60 17.83 60.50
CA ARG A 68 58.38 17.31 61.12
C ARG A 68 57.18 18.16 60.70
N PRO A 69 56.26 17.67 59.84
CA PRO A 69 55.05 18.43 59.54
C PRO A 69 54.28 18.67 60.84
N PRO A 70 53.67 19.86 61.03
CA PRO A 70 52.81 20.11 62.18
C PRO A 70 51.76 19.01 62.25
N THR A 71 51.48 18.46 63.45
CA THR A 71 50.42 17.45 63.63
C THR A 71 49.06 17.92 63.10
N ALA A 72 48.83 19.24 63.11
CA ALA A 72 47.69 19.89 62.47
C ALA A 72 47.65 19.75 60.92
N LYS A 73 48.77 19.66 60.21
CA LYS A 73 48.80 19.35 58.77
C LYS A 73 48.42 17.88 58.54
N MET A 74 49.09 16.94 59.19
CA MET A 74 48.76 15.50 59.05
C MET A 74 47.29 15.20 59.36
N ASN A 75 46.70 15.85 60.36
CA ASN A 75 45.29 15.69 60.70
C ASN A 75 44.34 16.30 59.64
N LYS A 76 44.72 17.39 58.97
CA LYS A 76 43.99 17.97 57.84
C LYS A 76 44.09 17.10 56.60
N ASP A 77 45.29 16.63 56.28
CA ASP A 77 45.55 15.78 55.12
C ASP A 77 44.80 14.44 55.29
N SER A 78 44.78 13.86 56.50
CA SER A 78 43.96 12.68 56.82
C SER A 78 42.45 12.93 56.69
N HIS A 79 41.94 14.12 57.04
CA HIS A 79 40.54 14.47 56.80
C HIS A 79 40.23 14.65 55.30
N GLN A 80 41.17 15.21 54.53
CA GLN A 80 41.03 15.32 53.07
C GLN A 80 41.03 13.96 52.40
N ILE A 81 41.92 13.04 52.81
CA ILE A 81 41.93 11.65 52.34
C ILE A 81 40.56 11.00 52.61
N LYS A 82 40.04 11.07 53.84
CA LYS A 82 38.70 10.54 54.17
C LYS A 82 37.57 11.19 53.37
N LEU A 83 37.67 12.49 53.06
CA LEU A 83 36.68 13.16 52.19
C LEU A 83 36.75 12.64 50.76
N PHE A 84 37.95 12.43 50.20
CA PHE A 84 38.12 11.87 48.86
C PHE A 84 37.73 10.39 48.79
N GLU A 85 38.01 9.59 49.82
CA GLU A 85 37.53 8.21 49.95
C GLU A 85 35.99 8.16 49.94
N ASN A 86 35.32 8.98 50.76
CA ASN A 86 33.85 9.09 50.77
C ASN A 86 33.27 9.61 49.44
N GLN A 87 33.98 10.48 48.71
CA GLN A 87 33.57 10.94 47.38
C GLN A 87 33.74 9.84 46.32
N LEU A 88 34.84 9.09 46.38
CA LEU A 88 35.12 7.96 45.50
C LEU A 88 34.09 6.84 45.70
N GLU A 89 33.77 6.49 46.95
CA GLU A 89 32.75 5.48 47.26
C GLU A 89 31.37 5.89 46.71
N LYS A 90 30.95 7.15 46.90
CA LYS A 90 29.73 7.69 46.30
C LYS A 90 29.74 7.66 44.77
N ALA A 91 30.90 7.90 44.15
CA ALA A 91 31.05 7.79 42.70
C ALA A 91 30.96 6.33 42.21
N LEU A 92 31.55 5.38 42.94
CA LEU A 92 31.48 3.95 42.66
C LEU A 92 30.05 3.39 42.79
N VAL A 93 29.31 3.80 43.84
CA VAL A 93 27.89 3.43 43.99
C VAL A 93 27.08 3.93 42.80
N LYS A 94 27.21 5.22 42.42
CA LYS A 94 26.54 5.79 41.24
C LYS A 94 26.95 5.09 39.94
N TYR A 95 28.21 4.73 39.79
CA TYR A 95 28.69 3.98 38.62
C TYR A 95 28.02 2.60 38.53
N ASN A 96 27.97 1.86 39.64
CA ASN A 96 27.32 0.55 39.70
C ASN A 96 25.80 0.64 39.46
N GLU A 97 25.14 1.67 39.98
CA GLU A 97 23.73 1.98 39.69
C GLU A 97 23.52 2.25 38.19
N LEU A 98 24.32 3.12 37.58
CA LEU A 98 24.27 3.43 36.15
C LEU A 98 24.58 2.21 35.27
N GLN A 99 25.51 1.34 35.69
CA GLN A 99 25.79 0.09 35.00
C GLN A 99 24.61 -0.89 35.08
N SER A 100 23.93 -0.95 36.23
CA SER A 100 22.73 -1.75 36.44
C SER A 100 21.54 -1.24 35.60
N THR A 101 21.30 0.07 35.56
CA THR A 101 20.24 0.65 34.71
C THR A 101 20.57 0.50 33.24
N ASN A 102 21.82 0.70 32.81
CA ASN A 102 22.23 0.45 31.42
C ASN A 102 22.02 -1.01 31.01
N LYS A 103 22.29 -1.97 31.90
CA LYS A 103 22.01 -3.40 31.65
C LYS A 103 20.52 -3.68 31.50
N LYS A 104 19.66 -3.09 32.34
CA LYS A 104 18.19 -3.20 32.22
C LYS A 104 17.68 -2.60 30.90
N LEU A 105 18.11 -1.38 30.56
CA LEU A 105 17.73 -0.70 29.31
C LEU A 105 18.16 -1.50 28.06
N ARG A 106 19.34 -2.16 28.09
CA ARG A 106 19.75 -3.06 27.00
C ARG A 106 18.81 -4.26 26.84
N GLN A 107 18.41 -4.88 27.95
CA GLN A 107 17.46 -6.00 27.93
C GLN A 107 16.09 -5.57 27.40
N GLU A 108 15.61 -4.39 27.81
CA GLU A 108 14.36 -3.81 27.33
C GLU A 108 14.40 -3.49 25.83
N ILE A 109 15.50 -2.89 25.34
CA ILE A 109 15.75 -2.66 23.91
C ILE A 109 15.75 -3.98 23.12
N ASP A 110 16.36 -5.05 23.64
CA ASP A 110 16.39 -6.33 22.94
C ASP A 110 15.02 -7.05 22.94
N VAL A 111 14.19 -6.85 23.98
CA VAL A 111 12.77 -7.27 23.98
C VAL A 111 11.99 -6.48 22.92
N MET A 112 12.08 -5.14 22.91
CA MET A 112 11.42 -4.30 21.90
C MET A 112 11.84 -4.65 20.47
N ARG A 113 13.13 -4.92 20.23
CA ARG A 113 13.63 -5.40 18.92
C ARG A 113 13.07 -6.76 18.53
N LYS A 114 12.88 -7.67 19.50
CA LYS A 114 12.28 -8.99 19.22
C LYS A 114 10.80 -8.83 18.86
N GLU A 115 10.09 -7.96 19.57
CA GLU A 115 8.69 -7.67 19.30
C GLU A 115 8.50 -6.97 17.95
N GLN A 116 9.31 -5.96 17.63
CA GLN A 116 9.32 -5.30 16.31
C GLN A 116 9.53 -6.32 15.16
N ARG A 117 10.45 -7.27 15.30
CA ARG A 117 10.63 -8.34 14.30
C ARG A 117 9.41 -9.26 14.19
N ASN A 118 8.72 -9.54 15.30
CA ASN A 118 7.49 -10.33 15.28
C ASN A 118 6.36 -9.56 14.57
N GLN A 119 6.18 -8.28 14.88
CA GLN A 119 5.19 -7.41 14.24
C GLN A 119 5.45 -7.24 12.74
N LEU A 120 6.71 -7.02 12.32
CA LEU A 120 7.08 -6.98 10.90
C LEU A 120 6.76 -8.31 10.18
N ARG A 121 6.97 -9.46 10.84
CA ARG A 121 6.59 -10.77 10.30
C ARG A 121 5.07 -10.90 10.16
N VAL A 122 4.30 -10.52 11.18
CA VAL A 122 2.83 -10.56 11.17
C VAL A 122 2.27 -9.64 10.09
N ASN A 123 2.74 -8.39 10.00
CA ASN A 123 2.33 -7.45 8.96
C ASN A 123 2.64 -7.98 7.55
N LYS A 124 3.81 -8.61 7.34
CA LYS A 124 4.13 -9.24 6.05
C LYS A 124 3.18 -10.39 5.68
N THR A 125 2.66 -11.13 6.67
CA THR A 125 1.61 -12.13 6.43
C THR A 125 0.27 -11.44 6.12
N LEU A 126 -0.17 -10.50 6.95
CA LEU A 126 -1.43 -9.79 6.75
C LEU A 126 -1.52 -9.07 5.40
N VAL A 127 -0.43 -8.46 4.93
CA VAL A 127 -0.37 -7.83 3.58
C VAL A 127 -0.57 -8.86 2.47
N LYS A 128 -0.02 -10.08 2.61
CA LYS A 128 -0.28 -11.17 1.65
C LYS A 128 -1.72 -11.64 1.69
N ASP A 129 -2.27 -11.82 2.89
CA ASP A 129 -3.65 -12.28 3.07
C ASP A 129 -4.65 -11.26 2.51
N ILE A 130 -4.38 -9.95 2.68
CA ILE A 130 -5.13 -8.85 2.06
C ILE A 130 -5.04 -8.91 0.53
N SER A 131 -3.84 -9.11 -0.04
CA SER A 131 -3.65 -9.23 -1.50
C SER A 131 -4.44 -10.41 -2.07
N LEU A 132 -4.36 -11.59 -1.45
CA LEU A 132 -5.10 -12.78 -1.86
C LEU A 132 -6.62 -12.55 -1.79
N THR A 133 -7.09 -11.95 -0.68
CA THR A 133 -8.52 -11.62 -0.50
C THR A 133 -9.00 -10.61 -1.54
N ALA A 134 -8.17 -9.61 -1.88
CA ALA A 134 -8.50 -8.63 -2.92
C ALA A 134 -8.58 -9.26 -4.31
N ASP A 135 -7.68 -10.18 -4.65
CA ASP A 135 -7.72 -10.88 -5.94
C ASP A 135 -8.87 -11.88 -6.03
N ASP A 136 -9.23 -12.54 -4.94
CA ASP A 136 -10.42 -13.39 -4.89
C ASP A 136 -11.72 -12.57 -4.97
N ALA A 137 -11.76 -11.37 -4.36
CA ALA A 137 -12.86 -10.42 -4.54
C ALA A 137 -12.98 -9.93 -6.00
N LYS A 138 -11.85 -9.64 -6.69
CA LYS A 138 -11.86 -9.31 -8.13
C LYS A 138 -12.41 -10.46 -8.97
N LYS A 139 -11.94 -11.70 -8.75
CA LYS A 139 -12.43 -12.90 -9.46
C LYS A 139 -13.93 -13.12 -9.23
N LEU A 140 -14.39 -12.97 -7.99
CA LEU A 140 -15.80 -13.08 -7.64
C LEU A 140 -16.64 -12.00 -8.34
N ASN A 141 -16.14 -10.76 -8.42
CA ASN A 141 -16.83 -9.67 -9.10
C ASN A 141 -16.95 -9.93 -10.61
N VAL A 142 -15.86 -10.34 -11.29
CA VAL A 142 -15.89 -10.75 -12.71
C VAL A 142 -16.89 -11.90 -12.94
N THR A 143 -16.89 -12.90 -12.06
CA THR A 143 -17.82 -14.04 -12.13
C THR A 143 -19.27 -13.59 -11.95
N THR A 144 -19.51 -12.62 -11.06
CA THR A 144 -20.82 -12.02 -10.80
C THR A 144 -21.34 -11.24 -12.01
N TYR A 145 -20.51 -10.41 -12.65
CA TYR A 145 -20.86 -9.72 -13.90
C TYR A 145 -21.14 -10.70 -15.05
N GLN A 146 -20.36 -11.76 -15.20
CA GLN A 146 -20.63 -12.81 -16.19
C GLN A 146 -21.96 -13.52 -15.92
N GLY A 147 -22.23 -13.89 -14.66
CA GLY A 147 -23.50 -14.46 -14.24
C GLY A 147 -24.70 -13.54 -14.48
N GLN A 148 -24.54 -12.24 -14.22
CA GLN A 148 -25.57 -11.23 -14.49
C GLN A 148 -25.84 -11.10 -16.00
N ARG A 149 -24.79 -11.01 -16.85
CA ARG A 149 -24.97 -10.96 -18.31
C ARG A 149 -25.71 -12.18 -18.86
N ILE A 150 -25.38 -13.38 -18.37
CA ILE A 150 -26.08 -14.62 -18.74
C ILE A 150 -27.54 -14.60 -18.24
N SER A 151 -27.80 -14.07 -17.04
CA SER A 151 -29.15 -13.89 -16.50
C SER A 151 -29.99 -12.91 -17.34
N GLU A 152 -29.40 -11.80 -17.78
CA GLU A 152 -30.05 -10.82 -18.65
C GLU A 152 -30.33 -11.41 -20.05
N GLU A 153 -29.37 -12.14 -20.64
CA GLU A 153 -29.57 -12.80 -21.93
C GLU A 153 -30.67 -13.87 -21.84
N THR A 154 -30.65 -14.73 -20.83
CA THR A 154 -31.69 -15.75 -20.63
C THR A 154 -33.07 -15.14 -20.35
N ASN A 155 -33.15 -14.02 -19.61
CA ASN A 155 -34.40 -13.29 -19.41
C ASN A 155 -34.92 -12.68 -20.73
N ASN A 156 -34.03 -12.13 -21.56
CA ASN A 156 -34.39 -11.63 -22.90
C ASN A 156 -34.87 -12.76 -23.83
N GLN A 157 -34.24 -13.93 -23.79
CA GLN A 157 -34.69 -15.12 -24.52
C GLN A 157 -36.08 -15.58 -24.03
N ILE A 158 -36.34 -15.56 -22.72
CA ILE A 158 -37.66 -15.87 -22.12
C ILE A 158 -38.73 -14.87 -22.59
N LEU A 159 -38.41 -13.57 -22.62
CA LEU A 159 -39.31 -12.52 -23.12
C LEU A 159 -39.64 -12.71 -24.61
N ALA A 160 -38.63 -12.99 -25.45
CA ALA A 160 -38.83 -13.28 -26.86
C ALA A 160 -39.69 -14.53 -27.10
N LEU A 161 -39.47 -15.60 -26.32
CA LEU A 161 -40.29 -16.81 -26.37
C LEU A 161 -41.74 -16.55 -25.92
N LYS A 162 -41.96 -15.76 -24.87
CA LYS A 162 -43.32 -15.35 -24.43
C LYS A 162 -44.04 -14.58 -25.52
N ALA A 163 -43.40 -13.56 -26.12
CA ALA A 163 -43.98 -12.77 -27.21
C ALA A 163 -44.32 -13.65 -28.44
N LYS A 164 -43.43 -14.59 -28.79
CA LYS A 164 -43.69 -15.57 -29.86
C LYS A 164 -44.87 -16.49 -29.54
N HIS A 165 -44.94 -17.03 -28.32
CA HIS A 165 -46.07 -17.87 -27.88
C HIS A 165 -47.40 -17.11 -27.90
N GLU A 166 -47.41 -15.84 -27.51
CA GLU A 166 -48.62 -15.01 -27.54
C GLU A 166 -49.06 -14.71 -28.98
N ALA A 167 -48.13 -14.41 -29.88
CA ALA A 167 -48.40 -14.25 -31.31
C ALA A 167 -48.91 -15.56 -31.97
N GLU A 168 -48.32 -16.72 -31.63
CA GLU A 168 -48.78 -18.03 -32.10
C GLU A 168 -50.19 -18.36 -31.56
N LYS A 169 -50.44 -18.08 -30.28
CA LYS A 169 -51.77 -18.22 -29.65
C LYS A 169 -52.81 -17.36 -30.34
N TYR A 170 -52.53 -16.08 -30.58
CA TYR A 170 -53.44 -15.17 -31.31
C TYR A 170 -53.74 -15.68 -32.73
N ASN A 171 -52.72 -16.13 -33.46
CA ASN A 171 -52.90 -16.71 -34.79
C ASN A 171 -53.73 -18.00 -34.75
N PHE A 172 -53.59 -18.82 -33.72
CA PHE A 172 -54.36 -20.05 -33.52
C PHE A 172 -55.83 -19.74 -33.18
N GLU A 173 -56.09 -18.81 -32.25
CA GLU A 173 -57.44 -18.34 -31.90
C GLU A 173 -58.15 -17.72 -33.10
N ARG A 174 -57.46 -16.87 -33.89
CA ARG A 174 -57.98 -16.34 -35.15
C ARG A 174 -58.33 -17.46 -36.13
N LYS A 175 -57.48 -18.48 -36.28
CA LYS A 175 -57.73 -19.59 -37.20
C LYS A 175 -58.84 -20.53 -36.73
N ILE A 176 -59.04 -20.68 -35.42
CA ILE A 176 -60.23 -21.33 -34.85
C ILE A 176 -61.48 -20.51 -35.20
N LYS A 177 -61.45 -19.19 -35.02
CA LYS A 177 -62.58 -18.32 -35.36
C LYS A 177 -62.92 -18.39 -36.85
N ASP A 178 -61.94 -18.27 -37.74
CA ASP A 178 -62.12 -18.43 -39.19
C ASP A 178 -62.72 -19.81 -39.57
N LEU A 179 -62.44 -20.87 -38.79
CA LEU A 179 -63.02 -22.20 -38.97
C LEU A 179 -64.44 -22.32 -38.40
N GLN A 180 -64.73 -21.68 -37.26
CA GLN A 180 -66.07 -21.57 -36.68
C GLN A 180 -67.00 -20.77 -37.59
N ASP A 181 -66.54 -19.64 -38.12
CA ASP A 181 -67.28 -18.81 -39.06
C ASP A 181 -67.57 -19.58 -40.37
N LYS A 182 -66.62 -20.39 -40.88
CA LYS A 182 -66.85 -21.27 -42.04
C LYS A 182 -67.77 -22.45 -41.76
N LEU A 183 -67.73 -23.03 -40.56
CA LEU A 183 -68.68 -24.06 -40.14
C LEU A 183 -70.09 -23.47 -40.08
N LYS A 184 -70.23 -22.27 -39.49
CA LYS A 184 -71.49 -21.56 -39.45
C LYS A 184 -71.99 -21.16 -40.85
N GLU A 185 -71.13 -20.64 -41.72
CA GLU A 185 -71.46 -20.35 -43.12
C GLU A 185 -71.90 -21.61 -43.87
N LYS A 186 -71.27 -22.76 -43.61
CA LYS A 186 -71.68 -24.06 -44.18
C LYS A 186 -73.00 -24.55 -43.61
N ASP A 187 -73.23 -24.44 -42.30
CA ASP A 187 -74.46 -24.86 -41.64
C ASP A 187 -75.64 -23.97 -42.07
N ASP A 188 -75.45 -22.65 -42.12
CA ASP A 188 -76.41 -21.68 -42.68
C ASP A 188 -76.65 -21.95 -44.17
N SER A 189 -75.61 -22.26 -44.96
CA SER A 189 -75.73 -22.64 -46.38
C SER A 189 -76.41 -24.00 -46.60
N GLU A 190 -76.25 -24.98 -45.70
CA GLU A 190 -76.98 -26.24 -45.74
C GLU A 190 -78.42 -26.06 -45.23
N LEU A 191 -78.70 -25.14 -44.31
CA LEU A 191 -80.07 -24.73 -43.94
C LEU A 191 -80.78 -24.04 -45.12
N GLU A 192 -80.09 -23.13 -45.81
CA GLU A 192 -80.57 -22.48 -47.04
C GLU A 192 -80.82 -23.51 -48.15
N ARG A 193 -79.89 -24.45 -48.38
CA ARG A 193 -80.03 -25.49 -49.43
C ARG A 193 -81.07 -26.56 -49.09
N THR A 194 -81.28 -26.89 -47.81
CA THR A 194 -82.36 -27.81 -47.39
C THR A 194 -83.74 -27.14 -47.40
N ARG A 195 -83.82 -25.81 -47.46
CA ARG A 195 -85.05 -25.05 -47.75
C ARG A 195 -85.22 -24.69 -49.23
N SER A 196 -84.15 -24.67 -50.03
CA SER A 196 -84.14 -24.14 -51.39
C SER A 196 -83.68 -25.14 -52.46
N LYS A 197 -84.56 -26.11 -52.71
CA LYS A 197 -84.83 -26.75 -54.02
C LYS A 197 -83.77 -27.69 -54.66
N ASP A 198 -84.19 -28.94 -54.77
CA ASP A 198 -84.28 -29.74 -56.00
C ASP A 198 -83.63 -29.20 -57.31
N MET A 199 -82.81 -30.07 -57.92
CA MET A 199 -82.43 -30.15 -59.34
C MET A 199 -81.65 -29.01 -60.04
N GLY A 200 -80.33 -29.25 -60.18
CA GLY A 200 -79.66 -29.27 -61.50
C GLY A 200 -78.99 -27.97 -62.02
N GLY A 201 -77.72 -28.07 -62.42
CA GLY A 201 -77.03 -27.01 -63.17
C GLY A 201 -75.50 -27.15 -63.21
N THR A 202 -74.94 -27.52 -64.36
CA THR A 202 -73.47 -27.66 -64.55
C THR A 202 -72.80 -26.40 -65.10
N LYS A 203 -71.47 -26.32 -64.93
CA LYS A 203 -70.50 -25.37 -65.53
C LYS A 203 -70.46 -23.96 -64.88
N LYS A 204 -69.30 -23.28 -64.83
CA LYS A 204 -67.98 -23.53 -65.44
C LYS A 204 -66.86 -22.88 -64.60
N LEU A 205 -65.65 -23.47 -64.58
CA LEU A 205 -64.46 -22.76 -64.09
C LEU A 205 -64.11 -21.59 -65.02
N VAL A 206 -63.65 -20.48 -64.44
CA VAL A 206 -62.96 -19.39 -65.15
C VAL A 206 -61.50 -19.36 -64.71
N THR A 207 -60.63 -19.88 -65.56
CA THR A 207 -59.17 -19.83 -65.38
C THR A 207 -58.68 -18.46 -65.86
N GLN A 208 -58.12 -17.64 -64.96
CA GLN A 208 -57.44 -16.41 -65.37
C GLN A 208 -56.16 -16.75 -66.14
N GLN A 209 -56.09 -16.27 -67.38
CA GLN A 209 -54.91 -16.43 -68.24
C GLN A 209 -53.85 -15.40 -67.84
N THR A 210 -52.68 -15.87 -67.44
CA THR A 210 -51.45 -15.06 -67.43
C THR A 210 -50.78 -15.13 -68.80
N GLU A 211 -50.07 -14.05 -69.15
CA GLU A 211 -49.55 -13.83 -70.50
C GLU A 211 -48.52 -14.89 -70.94
N PHE A 212 -48.60 -15.28 -72.20
CA PHE A 212 -47.76 -16.29 -72.83
C PHE A 212 -46.30 -15.79 -73.03
N SER A 213 -45.50 -15.82 -71.97
CA SER A 213 -44.04 -15.85 -72.13
C SER A 213 -43.62 -17.14 -72.84
N ASN A 214 -42.90 -17.02 -73.95
CA ASN A 214 -42.47 -18.14 -74.79
C ASN A 214 -41.86 -19.29 -73.95
N PRO A 215 -42.49 -20.48 -73.89
CA PRO A 215 -42.10 -21.53 -72.96
C PRO A 215 -40.66 -22.03 -73.19
N ALA A 216 -40.16 -21.96 -74.43
CA ALA A 216 -38.77 -22.33 -74.74
C ALA A 216 -37.75 -21.40 -74.07
N ALA A 217 -38.03 -20.10 -73.96
CA ALA A 217 -37.12 -19.13 -73.36
C ALA A 217 -37.05 -19.29 -71.82
N LEU A 218 -38.21 -19.47 -71.17
CA LEU A 218 -38.29 -19.74 -69.73
C LEU A 218 -37.62 -21.06 -69.34
N LEU A 219 -37.82 -22.13 -70.13
CA LEU A 219 -37.15 -23.40 -69.92
C LEU A 219 -35.63 -23.29 -70.12
N LYS A 220 -35.17 -22.56 -71.14
CA LYS A 220 -33.73 -22.31 -71.37
C LYS A 220 -33.10 -21.53 -70.21
N LEU A 221 -33.76 -20.47 -69.71
CA LEU A 221 -33.27 -19.68 -68.57
C LEU A 221 -33.27 -20.49 -67.26
N ARG A 222 -34.30 -21.31 -67.02
CA ARG A 222 -34.37 -22.20 -65.85
C ARG A 222 -33.30 -23.30 -65.91
N LEU A 223 -33.09 -23.91 -67.08
CA LEU A 223 -32.03 -24.89 -67.31
C LEU A 223 -30.64 -24.28 -67.14
N GLN A 224 -30.44 -23.04 -67.62
CA GLN A 224 -29.19 -22.31 -67.43
C GLN A 224 -28.93 -22.07 -65.93
N LYS A 225 -29.89 -21.48 -65.18
CA LYS A 225 -29.77 -21.29 -63.73
C LYS A 225 -29.52 -22.59 -62.97
N TRP A 226 -30.21 -23.67 -63.34
CA TRP A 226 -30.01 -24.99 -62.73
C TRP A 226 -28.62 -25.56 -63.02
N THR A 227 -28.12 -25.39 -64.25
CA THR A 227 -26.75 -25.76 -64.65
C THR A 227 -25.70 -24.94 -63.90
N THR A 228 -25.89 -23.63 -63.73
CA THR A 228 -24.97 -22.79 -62.95
C THR A 228 -24.93 -23.21 -61.48
N ASN A 229 -26.09 -23.36 -60.83
CA ASN A 229 -26.17 -23.82 -59.44
C ASN A 229 -25.55 -25.21 -59.25
N ASN A 230 -25.71 -26.13 -60.22
CA ASN A 230 -25.11 -27.45 -60.14
C ASN A 230 -23.58 -27.40 -60.33
N LYS A 231 -23.08 -26.49 -61.18
CA LYS A 231 -21.64 -26.25 -61.37
C LYS A 231 -21.01 -25.59 -60.14
N GLU A 232 -21.69 -24.65 -59.50
CA GLU A 232 -21.26 -24.04 -58.23
C GLU A 232 -21.23 -25.07 -57.09
N LYS A 233 -22.26 -25.90 -56.95
CA LYS A 233 -22.26 -27.02 -56.01
C LYS A 233 -21.13 -28.01 -56.26
N LYS A 234 -20.85 -28.33 -57.53
CA LYS A 234 -19.69 -29.15 -57.89
C LYS A 234 -18.37 -28.47 -57.51
N ASN A 235 -18.19 -27.18 -57.83
CA ASN A 235 -16.97 -26.45 -57.48
C ASN A 235 -16.74 -26.40 -55.96
N LEU A 236 -17.79 -26.20 -55.16
CA LEU A 236 -17.73 -26.27 -53.70
C LEU A 236 -17.33 -27.66 -53.22
N MET A 237 -17.95 -28.72 -53.76
CA MET A 237 -17.60 -30.10 -53.43
C MET A 237 -16.13 -30.42 -53.79
N ASP A 238 -15.68 -30.02 -54.99
CA ASP A 238 -14.30 -30.20 -55.44
C ASP A 238 -13.30 -29.40 -54.56
N MET A 239 -13.71 -28.25 -54.00
CA MET A 239 -12.93 -27.49 -53.02
C MET A 239 -12.84 -28.21 -51.67
N TYR A 240 -13.97 -28.71 -51.14
CA TYR A 240 -13.97 -29.49 -49.90
C TYR A 240 -13.12 -30.75 -50.03
N ILE A 241 -13.22 -31.49 -51.14
CA ILE A 241 -12.39 -32.68 -51.41
C ILE A 241 -10.90 -32.31 -51.47
N ARG A 242 -10.54 -31.16 -52.06
CA ARG A 242 -9.14 -30.70 -52.06
C ARG A 242 -8.64 -30.34 -50.66
N ASN A 243 -9.46 -29.65 -49.87
CA ASN A 243 -9.08 -29.28 -48.49
C ASN A 243 -8.94 -30.52 -47.60
N VAL A 244 -9.83 -31.52 -47.73
CA VAL A 244 -9.71 -32.80 -47.03
C VAL A 244 -8.40 -33.51 -47.40
N LYS A 245 -8.02 -33.55 -48.69
CA LYS A 245 -6.75 -34.12 -49.12
C LYS A 245 -5.52 -33.39 -48.56
N ILE A 246 -5.54 -32.06 -48.52
CA ILE A 246 -4.45 -31.27 -47.93
C ILE A 246 -4.31 -31.57 -46.42
N ILE A 247 -5.43 -31.79 -45.73
CA ILE A 247 -5.45 -32.19 -44.31
C ILE A 247 -4.93 -33.63 -44.16
N GLU A 248 -5.33 -34.55 -45.03
CA GLU A 248 -4.87 -35.95 -45.07
C GLU A 248 -3.34 -36.02 -45.31
N ASP A 249 -2.83 -35.34 -46.34
CA ASP A 249 -1.40 -35.22 -46.65
C ASP A 249 -0.59 -34.61 -45.47
N ALA A 250 -1.18 -33.68 -44.71
CA ALA A 250 -0.55 -33.07 -43.54
C ALA A 250 -0.55 -34.03 -42.32
N PHE A 251 -1.61 -34.79 -42.10
CA PHE A 251 -1.63 -35.83 -41.07
C PHE A 251 -0.64 -36.94 -41.36
N ASP A 252 -0.49 -37.37 -42.62
CA ASP A 252 0.51 -38.38 -42.99
C ASP A 252 1.96 -37.87 -42.81
N GLN A 253 2.24 -36.60 -43.10
CA GLN A 253 3.54 -35.98 -42.76
C GLN A 253 3.81 -35.97 -41.25
N ILE A 254 2.81 -35.62 -40.43
CA ILE A 254 2.94 -35.65 -38.96
C ILE A 254 3.13 -37.10 -38.49
N LYS A 255 2.44 -38.07 -39.09
CA LYS A 255 2.55 -39.51 -38.80
C LYS A 255 3.96 -40.04 -39.08
N GLU A 256 4.55 -39.66 -40.21
CA GLU A 256 5.92 -40.02 -40.59
C GLU A 256 6.95 -39.36 -39.66
N ALA A 257 6.78 -38.07 -39.34
CA ALA A 257 7.72 -37.32 -38.51
C ALA A 257 7.66 -37.69 -37.02
N THR A 258 6.49 -38.03 -36.48
CA THR A 258 6.30 -38.36 -35.05
C THR A 258 6.34 -39.86 -34.76
N GLY A 259 6.14 -40.72 -35.76
CA GLY A 259 6.05 -42.16 -35.60
C GLY A 259 4.75 -42.66 -34.94
N ILE A 260 3.81 -41.76 -34.61
CA ILE A 260 2.54 -42.09 -33.96
C ILE A 260 1.57 -42.65 -35.02
N SER A 261 1.19 -43.92 -34.91
CA SER A 261 0.41 -44.60 -35.95
C SER A 261 -1.10 -44.29 -35.92
N SER A 262 -1.62 -43.74 -34.83
CA SER A 262 -3.03 -43.39 -34.63
C SER A 262 -3.27 -41.88 -34.74
N THR A 263 -4.21 -41.47 -35.60
CA THR A 263 -4.61 -40.05 -35.76
C THR A 263 -5.26 -39.48 -34.49
N GLU A 264 -5.98 -40.29 -33.73
CA GLU A 264 -6.62 -39.89 -32.47
C GLU A 264 -5.58 -39.61 -31.35
N GLU A 265 -4.47 -40.34 -31.36
CA GLU A 265 -3.34 -40.14 -30.46
C GLU A 265 -2.53 -38.88 -30.82
N ILE A 266 -2.37 -38.58 -32.12
CA ILE A 266 -1.80 -37.32 -32.61
C ILE A 266 -2.64 -36.13 -32.11
N VAL A 267 -3.97 -36.17 -32.30
CA VAL A 267 -4.87 -35.09 -31.86
C VAL A 267 -4.84 -34.92 -30.34
N THR A 268 -4.90 -36.02 -29.58
CA THR A 268 -4.85 -35.98 -28.11
C THR A 268 -3.51 -35.42 -27.59
N THR A 269 -2.40 -35.76 -28.26
CA THR A 269 -1.07 -35.25 -27.92
C THR A 269 -0.94 -33.77 -28.29
N PHE A 270 -1.50 -33.35 -29.43
CA PHE A 270 -1.53 -31.94 -29.83
C PHE A 270 -2.33 -31.08 -28.85
N ILE A 271 -3.54 -31.51 -28.47
CA ILE A 271 -4.37 -30.80 -27.48
C ILE A 271 -3.60 -30.63 -26.15
N LYS A 272 -2.96 -31.69 -25.65
CA LYS A 272 -2.15 -31.60 -24.41
C LYS A 272 -0.94 -30.67 -24.56
N ALA A 273 -0.29 -30.66 -25.73
CA ALA A 273 0.81 -29.73 -26.00
C ALA A 273 0.32 -28.29 -26.11
N GLU A 274 -0.86 -28.05 -26.69
CA GLU A 274 -1.52 -26.75 -26.78
C GLU A 274 -1.95 -26.23 -25.40
N GLU A 275 -2.58 -27.06 -24.56
CA GLU A 275 -2.90 -26.76 -23.16
C GLU A 275 -1.65 -26.42 -22.33
N GLN A 276 -0.55 -27.16 -22.53
CA GLN A 276 0.74 -26.87 -21.90
C GLN A 276 1.33 -25.56 -22.40
N ASN A 277 1.28 -25.28 -23.70
CA ASN A 277 1.81 -24.06 -24.30
C ASN A 277 0.99 -22.82 -23.85
N TYR A 278 -0.34 -22.93 -23.78
CA TYR A 278 -1.22 -21.91 -23.21
C TYR A 278 -0.91 -21.65 -21.73
N SER A 279 -0.69 -22.71 -20.94
CA SER A 279 -0.26 -22.60 -19.54
C SER A 279 1.10 -21.90 -19.41
N LEU A 280 2.03 -22.20 -20.32
CA LEU A 280 3.36 -21.59 -20.36
C LEU A 280 3.29 -20.10 -20.76
N TYR A 281 2.46 -19.75 -21.73
CA TYR A 281 2.20 -18.38 -22.15
C TYR A 281 1.63 -17.53 -20.99
N ASN A 282 0.65 -18.06 -20.27
CA ASN A 282 0.11 -17.40 -19.08
C ASN A 282 1.16 -17.24 -17.97
N TYR A 283 2.03 -18.24 -17.77
CA TYR A 283 3.13 -18.15 -16.81
C TYR A 283 4.17 -17.09 -17.21
N VAL A 284 4.52 -17.00 -18.50
CA VAL A 284 5.42 -15.95 -19.01
C VAL A 284 4.81 -14.56 -18.84
N ASN A 285 3.51 -14.38 -19.11
CA ASN A 285 2.83 -13.12 -18.88
C ASN A 285 2.78 -12.73 -17.39
N MET A 286 2.57 -13.71 -16.51
CA MET A 286 2.61 -13.50 -15.06
C MET A 286 4.02 -13.11 -14.60
N LEU A 287 5.06 -13.77 -15.10
CA LEU A 287 6.45 -13.41 -14.83
C LEU A 287 6.81 -12.01 -15.35
N ASN A 288 6.34 -11.62 -16.54
CA ASN A 288 6.56 -10.27 -17.05
C ASN A 288 5.91 -9.22 -16.13
N SER A 289 4.67 -9.46 -15.67
CA SER A 289 4.01 -8.58 -14.70
C SER A 289 4.70 -8.55 -13.33
N GLU A 290 5.27 -9.68 -12.87
CA GLU A 290 6.12 -9.72 -11.67
C GLU A 290 7.42 -8.93 -11.87
N ILE A 291 8.04 -9.00 -13.06
CA ILE A 291 9.23 -8.22 -13.43
C ILE A 291 8.91 -6.72 -13.41
N ASP A 292 7.84 -6.28 -14.09
CA ASP A 292 7.42 -4.88 -14.12
C ASP A 292 7.19 -4.33 -12.69
N MET A 293 6.52 -5.10 -11.83
CA MET A 293 6.30 -4.74 -10.43
C MET A 293 7.60 -4.68 -9.62
N ILE A 294 8.55 -5.58 -9.87
CA ILE A 294 9.87 -5.57 -9.21
C ILE A 294 10.73 -4.41 -9.71
N GLU A 295 10.68 -4.07 -10.99
CA GLU A 295 11.37 -2.90 -11.56
C GLU A 295 10.81 -1.58 -10.99
N GLU A 296 9.48 -1.46 -10.85
CA GLU A 296 8.87 -0.32 -10.18
C GLU A 296 9.29 -0.22 -8.70
N GLN A 297 9.30 -1.34 -7.97
CA GLN A 297 9.77 -1.38 -6.58
C GLN A 297 11.25 -0.98 -6.46
N ASN A 298 12.12 -1.48 -7.35
CA ASN A 298 13.53 -1.10 -7.39
C ASN A 298 13.70 0.40 -7.68
N LYS A 299 12.94 0.96 -8.64
CA LYS A 299 12.95 2.39 -8.98
C LYS A 299 12.49 3.26 -7.82
N ASN A 300 11.48 2.81 -7.07
CA ASN A 300 11.02 3.49 -5.86
C ASN A 300 12.07 3.46 -4.75
N ILE A 301 12.71 2.30 -4.52
CA ILE A 301 13.82 2.16 -3.55
C ILE A 301 15.02 3.02 -3.96
N GLU A 302 15.40 3.09 -5.24
CA GLU A 302 16.44 4.00 -5.71
C GLU A 302 16.09 5.47 -5.48
N SER A 303 14.81 5.85 -5.62
CA SER A 303 14.33 7.20 -5.33
C SER A 303 14.44 7.53 -3.84
N GLU A 304 14.12 6.59 -2.96
CA GLU A 304 14.33 6.74 -1.51
C GLU A 304 15.81 6.81 -1.14
N ILE A 305 16.67 5.97 -1.75
CA ILE A 305 18.12 6.01 -1.54
C ILE A 305 18.68 7.38 -1.93
N ARG A 306 18.34 7.90 -3.13
CA ARG A 306 18.78 9.24 -3.56
C ARG A 306 18.32 10.33 -2.60
N LYS A 307 17.04 10.32 -2.18
CA LYS A 307 16.53 11.25 -1.16
C LYS A 307 17.31 11.15 0.15
N HIS A 308 17.70 9.95 0.57
CA HIS A 308 18.51 9.74 1.78
C HIS A 308 19.97 10.16 1.62
N GLU A 309 20.55 10.02 0.42
CA GLU A 309 21.90 10.50 0.08
C GLU A 309 21.92 12.05 0.04
N GLU A 310 20.95 12.69 -0.61
CA GLU A 310 20.73 14.14 -0.57
C GLU A 310 20.51 14.64 0.87
N LEU A 311 19.74 13.90 1.68
CA LEU A 311 19.60 14.18 3.12
C LEU A 311 20.92 13.99 3.87
N GLY A 312 21.80 13.10 3.41
CA GLY A 312 23.13 12.88 3.95
C GLY A 312 24.04 14.09 3.71
N GLU A 313 24.10 14.54 2.45
CA GLU A 313 24.95 15.64 1.98
C GLU A 313 24.50 17.03 2.44
N MET A 314 23.20 17.24 2.69
CA MET A 314 22.70 18.50 3.24
C MET A 314 23.43 18.92 4.52
N THR A 315 23.79 20.21 4.59
CA THR A 315 24.44 20.77 5.78
C THR A 315 23.50 20.78 6.98
N GLU A 316 24.05 20.76 8.20
CA GLU A 316 23.27 20.82 9.46
C GLU A 316 22.28 22.01 9.50
N LYS A 317 22.58 23.10 8.80
CA LYS A 317 21.72 24.27 8.70
C LYS A 317 20.46 24.02 7.85
N GLU A 318 20.58 23.24 6.78
CA GLU A 318 19.46 22.85 5.91
C GLU A 318 18.59 21.78 6.58
N LYS A 319 19.23 20.80 7.23
CA LYS A 319 18.56 19.82 8.12
C LYS A 319 17.73 20.50 9.22
N LEU A 320 18.25 21.57 9.82
CA LEU A 320 17.54 22.33 10.86
C LEU A 320 16.37 23.15 10.30
N ASN A 321 16.48 23.71 9.10
CA ASN A 321 15.36 24.35 8.42
C ASN A 321 14.27 23.34 8.02
N MET A 322 14.65 22.18 7.46
CA MET A 322 13.69 21.13 7.09
C MET A 322 12.95 20.58 8.32
N ARG A 323 13.66 20.38 9.45
CA ARG A 323 13.02 20.04 10.74
C ARG A 323 12.05 21.11 11.25
N LYS A 324 12.32 22.39 11.03
CA LYS A 324 11.38 23.47 11.36
C LYS A 324 10.14 23.44 10.47
N ASN A 325 10.31 23.26 9.16
CA ASN A 325 9.19 23.19 8.23
C ASN A 325 8.27 22.00 8.55
N LEU A 326 8.84 20.80 8.75
CA LEU A 326 8.09 19.62 9.21
C LEU A 326 7.44 19.84 10.59
N GLY A 327 8.09 20.57 11.48
CA GLY A 327 7.51 20.96 12.78
C GLY A 327 6.25 21.82 12.61
N ASN A 328 6.31 22.81 11.72
CA ASN A 328 5.17 23.68 11.41
C ASN A 328 4.05 22.91 10.71
N GLU A 329 4.34 22.04 9.74
CA GLU A 329 3.35 21.18 9.07
C GLU A 329 2.64 20.25 10.06
N ILE A 330 3.36 19.68 11.02
CA ILE A 330 2.77 18.88 12.11
C ILE A 330 1.87 19.73 13.03
N GLU A 331 2.20 21.01 13.25
CA GLU A 331 1.40 21.93 14.06
C GLU A 331 0.12 22.36 13.32
N ASP A 332 0.20 22.66 12.02
CA ASP A 332 -0.96 22.93 11.16
C ASP A 332 -1.89 21.71 11.03
N ILE A 333 -1.33 20.51 10.84
CA ILE A 333 -2.13 19.26 10.81
C ILE A 333 -2.84 19.04 12.14
N LYS A 334 -2.17 19.25 13.28
CA LYS A 334 -2.81 19.15 14.61
C LYS A 334 -3.94 20.15 14.78
N LEU A 335 -3.75 21.40 14.35
CA LEU A 335 -4.80 22.42 14.36
C LEU A 335 -6.00 22.00 13.52
N GLN A 336 -5.78 21.45 12.31
CA GLN A 336 -6.85 20.92 11.46
C GLN A 336 -7.53 19.66 12.05
N THR A 337 -6.80 18.81 12.79
CA THR A 337 -7.40 17.68 13.50
C THR A 337 -8.31 18.18 14.62
N ILE A 338 -7.85 19.11 15.45
CA ILE A 338 -8.64 19.68 16.56
C ILE A 338 -9.92 20.35 16.06
N THR A 339 -9.87 21.10 14.95
CA THR A 339 -11.08 21.73 14.40
C THR A 339 -12.08 20.72 13.85
N LYS A 340 -11.62 19.69 13.13
CA LYS A 340 -12.48 18.59 12.66
C LYS A 340 -13.09 17.78 13.81
N GLU A 341 -12.31 17.51 14.86
CA GLU A 341 -12.78 16.75 16.02
C GLU A 341 -13.82 17.55 16.84
N SER A 342 -13.67 18.87 16.91
CA SER A 342 -14.72 19.77 17.45
C SER A 342 -15.98 19.80 16.60
N GLN A 343 -15.87 19.72 15.26
CA GLN A 343 -17.03 19.64 14.36
C GLN A 343 -17.78 18.31 14.51
N ILE A 344 -17.05 17.20 14.66
CA ILE A 344 -17.63 15.88 14.93
C ILE A 344 -18.42 15.91 16.25
N GLN A 345 -17.84 16.45 17.33
CA GLN A 345 -18.54 16.59 18.62
C GLN A 345 -19.81 17.46 18.54
N GLU A 346 -19.82 18.51 17.72
CA GLU A 346 -21.02 19.33 17.49
C GLU A 346 -22.10 18.53 16.75
N ILE A 347 -21.73 17.77 15.72
CA ILE A 347 -22.64 16.90 14.94
C ILE A 347 -23.21 15.78 15.83
N GLU A 348 -22.39 15.14 16.66
CA GLU A 348 -22.83 14.12 17.63
C GLU A 348 -23.86 14.69 18.63
N GLN A 349 -23.63 15.91 19.14
CA GLN A 349 -24.60 16.59 20.01
C GLN A 349 -25.91 16.93 19.29
N GLN A 350 -25.86 17.29 18.00
CA GLN A 350 -27.06 17.51 17.20
C GLN A 350 -27.82 16.19 16.94
N MET A 351 -27.11 15.11 16.59
CA MET A 351 -27.70 13.77 16.41
C MET A 351 -28.35 13.24 17.69
N SER A 352 -27.74 13.45 18.86
CA SER A 352 -28.35 13.08 20.14
C SER A 352 -29.66 13.83 20.40
N LYS A 353 -29.74 15.13 20.08
CA LYS A 353 -30.99 15.91 20.21
C LYS A 353 -32.06 15.42 19.24
N ILE A 354 -31.69 15.11 18.00
CA ILE A 354 -32.60 14.56 17.00
C ILE A 354 -33.15 13.21 17.47
N ARG A 355 -32.31 12.30 17.97
CA ARG A 355 -32.74 11.02 18.58
C ARG A 355 -33.79 11.23 19.65
N ASP A 356 -33.53 12.14 20.59
CA ASP A 356 -34.42 12.38 21.72
C ASP A 356 -35.79 12.94 21.25
N TYR A 357 -35.80 13.85 20.27
CA TYR A 357 -37.05 14.34 19.66
C TYR A 357 -37.80 13.27 18.85
N VAL A 358 -37.09 12.42 18.08
CA VAL A 358 -37.69 11.33 17.30
C VAL A 358 -38.33 10.32 18.23
N ARG A 359 -37.62 9.89 19.29
CA ARG A 359 -38.15 9.00 20.32
C ARG A 359 -39.42 9.60 20.92
N ASP A 360 -39.35 10.83 21.43
CA ASP A 360 -40.50 11.47 22.08
C ASP A 360 -41.72 11.57 21.14
N MET A 361 -41.52 11.89 19.85
CA MET A 361 -42.61 11.92 18.86
C MET A 361 -43.19 10.53 18.57
N VAL A 362 -42.36 9.50 18.36
CA VAL A 362 -42.83 8.11 18.16
C VAL A 362 -43.58 7.62 19.40
N ASP A 363 -43.14 8.01 20.59
CA ASP A 363 -43.81 7.72 21.86
C ASP A 363 -45.20 8.37 21.98
N PHE A 364 -45.41 9.55 21.39
CA PHE A 364 -46.73 10.18 21.29
C PHE A 364 -47.58 9.51 20.20
N PHE A 365 -47.00 9.14 19.07
CA PHE A 365 -47.72 8.45 17.99
C PHE A 365 -48.15 7.03 18.39
N GLY A 366 -47.31 6.26 19.09
CA GLY A 366 -47.67 4.95 19.65
C GLY A 366 -48.75 4.99 20.74
N LYS A 367 -48.91 6.13 21.43
CA LYS A 367 -50.05 6.39 22.35
C LYS A 367 -51.32 6.81 21.62
N SER A 368 -51.22 7.18 20.35
CA SER A 368 -52.36 7.50 19.49
C SER A 368 -52.80 6.27 18.68
N GLN A 369 -54.00 6.28 18.10
CA GLN A 369 -54.58 5.12 17.40
C GLN A 369 -54.07 4.97 15.94
N PHE A 370 -52.82 5.37 15.68
CA PHE A 370 -52.17 5.22 14.38
C PHE A 370 -51.29 3.95 14.39
N PHE A 371 -51.35 3.14 13.33
CA PHE A 371 -50.64 1.86 13.22
C PHE A 371 -49.67 1.88 12.02
N LEU A 372 -48.41 1.47 12.23
CA LEU A 372 -47.45 1.29 11.14
C LEU A 372 -47.95 0.17 10.22
N ASN A 373 -47.82 0.36 8.90
CA ASN A 373 -48.15 -0.64 7.88
C ASN A 373 -46.92 -1.07 7.06
N VAL A 374 -45.86 -0.26 7.01
CA VAL A 374 -44.68 -0.49 6.15
C VAL A 374 -43.38 -0.53 6.93
N ALA A 375 -43.16 0.42 7.85
CA ALA A 375 -42.01 0.45 8.73
C ALA A 375 -42.18 -0.54 9.91
N GLN A 376 -41.06 -1.05 10.43
CA GLN A 376 -41.04 -1.84 11.65
C GLN A 376 -40.88 -0.91 12.86
N HIS A 377 -41.59 -1.20 13.94
CA HIS A 377 -41.45 -0.45 15.19
C HIS A 377 -40.06 -0.66 15.78
N MET A 378 -39.30 0.42 15.95
CA MET A 378 -37.92 0.37 16.40
C MET A 378 -37.80 0.47 17.92
N GLN A 379 -36.76 -0.18 18.48
CA GLN A 379 -36.44 -0.07 19.90
C GLN A 379 -35.54 1.14 20.15
N TYR A 380 -35.94 1.97 21.12
CA TYR A 380 -35.27 3.21 21.51
C TYR A 380 -34.61 3.08 22.90
N ASP A 381 -33.78 2.04 23.06
CA ASP A 381 -33.07 1.74 24.30
C ASP A 381 -31.95 2.78 24.61
N GLU A 382 -31.59 2.98 25.88
CA GLU A 382 -30.56 3.96 26.29
C GLU A 382 -29.18 3.73 25.64
N ASP A 383 -28.83 2.49 25.32
CA ASP A 383 -27.59 2.10 24.63
C ASP A 383 -27.60 2.40 23.11
N THR A 384 -28.73 2.86 22.57
CA THR A 384 -28.91 3.10 21.12
C THR A 384 -28.25 4.41 20.69
N GLN A 385 -27.15 4.28 19.95
CA GLN A 385 -26.49 5.41 19.27
C GLN A 385 -27.10 5.65 17.88
N PHE A 386 -27.61 6.86 17.64
CA PHE A 386 -27.95 7.33 16.29
C PHE A 386 -26.66 7.52 15.48
N ASN A 387 -26.51 6.75 14.40
CA ASN A 387 -25.40 6.77 13.46
C ASN A 387 -25.93 6.81 12.01
N GLU A 388 -25.07 7.16 11.06
CA GLU A 388 -25.44 7.36 9.65
C GLU A 388 -26.17 6.15 9.01
N ASN A 389 -25.87 4.94 9.47
CA ASN A 389 -26.49 3.71 8.96
C ASN A 389 -27.87 3.39 9.56
N ASN A 390 -28.20 3.92 10.74
CA ASN A 390 -29.47 3.61 11.44
C ASN A 390 -30.44 4.80 11.53
N VAL A 391 -29.96 6.04 11.46
CA VAL A 391 -30.77 7.27 11.52
C VAL A 391 -31.90 7.23 10.48
N THR A 392 -31.62 6.73 9.27
CA THR A 392 -32.60 6.56 8.20
C THR A 392 -33.74 5.60 8.56
N LEU A 393 -33.46 4.51 9.29
CA LEU A 393 -34.46 3.53 9.72
C LEU A 393 -35.38 4.10 10.81
N TYR A 394 -34.80 4.77 11.80
CA TYR A 394 -35.58 5.43 12.87
C TYR A 394 -36.40 6.63 12.36
N LEU A 395 -35.90 7.36 11.36
CA LEU A 395 -36.66 8.43 10.71
C LEU A 395 -37.78 7.89 9.80
N ALA A 396 -37.60 6.73 9.16
CA ALA A 396 -38.64 6.12 8.33
C ALA A 396 -39.89 5.69 9.14
N GLU A 397 -39.70 5.22 10.38
CA GLU A 397 -40.82 4.99 11.32
C GLU A 397 -41.61 6.27 11.60
N LEU A 398 -40.91 7.36 11.93
CA LEU A 398 -41.54 8.66 12.18
C LEU A 398 -42.19 9.24 10.92
N GLU A 399 -41.58 9.06 9.74
CA GLU A 399 -42.10 9.49 8.45
C GLU A 399 -43.44 8.81 8.14
N GLU A 400 -43.58 7.50 8.34
CA GLU A 400 -44.87 6.81 8.11
C GLU A 400 -45.97 7.32 9.05
N TYR A 401 -45.66 7.53 10.32
CA TYR A 401 -46.60 8.12 11.29
C TYR A 401 -47.05 9.52 10.88
N ILE A 402 -46.13 10.38 10.44
CA ILE A 402 -46.43 11.72 9.95
C ILE A 402 -47.24 11.66 8.65
N SER A 403 -46.88 10.81 7.69
CA SER A 403 -47.61 10.60 6.44
C SER A 403 -49.06 10.20 6.70
N MET A 404 -49.31 9.28 7.64
CA MET A 404 -50.66 8.86 7.99
C MET A 404 -51.46 9.95 8.74
N LEU A 405 -50.80 10.76 9.58
CA LEU A 405 -51.42 11.95 10.17
C LEU A 405 -51.82 12.98 9.11
N ILE A 406 -50.96 13.23 8.12
CA ILE A 406 -51.25 14.12 6.99
C ILE A 406 -52.45 13.60 6.19
N THR A 407 -52.47 12.31 5.83
CA THR A 407 -53.61 11.66 5.16
C THR A 407 -54.90 11.82 5.98
N TYR A 408 -54.86 11.58 7.30
CA TYR A 408 -56.02 11.75 8.18
C TYR A 408 -56.53 13.20 8.23
N LEU A 409 -55.63 14.18 8.31
CA LEU A 409 -55.98 15.60 8.28
C LEU A 409 -56.55 16.02 6.93
N ALA A 410 -56.02 15.50 5.82
CA ALA A 410 -56.51 15.78 4.48
C ALA A 410 -57.93 15.21 4.27
N TYR A 411 -58.22 13.99 4.77
CA TYR A 411 -59.57 13.43 4.79
C TYR A 411 -60.53 14.26 5.64
N LYS A 412 -60.09 14.76 6.80
CA LYS A 412 -60.89 15.63 7.67
C LYS A 412 -61.20 17.01 7.06
N GLN A 413 -60.43 17.44 6.07
CA GLN A 413 -60.63 18.70 5.34
C GLN A 413 -61.41 18.53 4.02
N GLU A 414 -61.93 17.32 3.73
CA GLU A 414 -62.66 16.99 2.49
C GLU A 414 -61.87 17.28 1.19
N ASN A 415 -60.53 17.23 1.25
CA ASN A 415 -59.70 17.40 0.05
C ASN A 415 -59.83 16.18 -0.89
N PRO A 416 -60.10 16.37 -2.20
CA PRO A 416 -60.33 15.26 -3.13
C PRO A 416 -59.12 14.33 -3.30
N ASP A 417 -57.90 14.86 -3.13
CA ASP A 417 -56.64 14.13 -3.24
C ASP A 417 -56.07 13.66 -1.89
N ALA A 418 -56.92 13.51 -0.86
CA ALA A 418 -56.49 13.17 0.51
C ALA A 418 -55.60 11.91 0.62
N ALA A 419 -55.80 10.92 -0.24
CA ALA A 419 -54.99 9.70 -0.30
C ALA A 419 -53.56 9.91 -0.85
N ILE A 420 -53.32 11.01 -1.56
CA ILE A 420 -52.05 11.35 -2.23
C ILE A 420 -51.35 12.51 -1.47
N SER A 421 -52.06 13.20 -0.58
CA SER A 421 -51.58 14.39 0.15
C SER A 421 -50.36 14.15 1.06
N SER A 422 -50.02 12.91 1.38
CA SER A 422 -48.83 12.54 2.16
C SER A 422 -47.59 12.25 1.30
N LEU A 423 -47.74 12.20 -0.02
CA LEU A 423 -46.64 12.05 -0.97
C LEU A 423 -46.08 13.42 -1.35
N SER A 424 -44.76 13.56 -1.34
CA SER A 424 -44.03 14.76 -1.73
C SER A 424 -44.09 15.03 -3.25
N LEU A 425 -45.27 15.38 -3.75
CA LEU A 425 -45.59 15.63 -5.16
C LEU A 425 -44.73 16.73 -5.81
N GLU A 426 -44.09 17.58 -5.00
CA GLU A 426 -43.26 18.72 -5.41
C GLU A 426 -41.99 18.33 -6.20
N ARG A 427 -41.62 17.03 -6.23
CA ARG A 427 -40.54 16.48 -7.09
C ARG A 427 -41.02 15.64 -8.27
N MET A 428 -42.33 15.42 -8.46
CA MET A 428 -42.81 14.80 -9.70
C MET A 428 -42.90 15.84 -10.82
N VAL A 429 -42.07 15.68 -11.83
CA VAL A 429 -42.15 16.43 -13.09
C VAL A 429 -43.56 16.26 -13.67
N GLN A 430 -44.33 17.36 -13.74
CA GLN A 430 -45.64 17.34 -14.37
C GLN A 430 -45.49 16.92 -15.83
N LYS A 431 -46.08 15.78 -16.17
CA LYS A 431 -45.99 15.20 -17.51
C LYS A 431 -46.98 15.96 -18.41
N GLU A 432 -46.49 16.94 -19.15
CA GLU A 432 -47.30 17.69 -20.12
C GLU A 432 -47.79 16.78 -21.25
N PHE A 433 -49.06 16.37 -21.19
CA PHE A 433 -49.66 15.45 -22.17
C PHE A 433 -49.97 16.11 -23.53
N ASP A 434 -49.96 17.45 -23.62
CA ASP A 434 -50.33 18.20 -24.83
C ASP A 434 -49.17 18.49 -25.79
N LYS A 435 -47.94 18.08 -25.47
CA LYS A 435 -46.87 18.02 -26.47
C LYS A 435 -47.07 16.79 -27.35
N GLY A 436 -47.50 17.05 -28.59
CA GLY A 436 -47.53 16.04 -29.67
C GLY A 436 -46.17 15.33 -29.82
N PRO A 437 -46.13 14.17 -30.48
CA PRO A 437 -45.02 13.23 -30.41
C PRO A 437 -43.70 13.95 -30.59
N THR A 438 -42.86 13.92 -29.55
CA THR A 438 -41.56 14.59 -29.56
C THR A 438 -40.79 14.12 -30.78
N ASN A 439 -40.51 15.06 -31.69
CA ASN A 439 -39.70 14.78 -32.86
C ASN A 439 -38.28 14.52 -32.36
N ILE A 440 -37.95 13.24 -32.16
CA ILE A 440 -36.60 12.81 -31.81
C ILE A 440 -35.77 12.96 -33.09
N GLU A 441 -35.27 14.17 -33.32
CA GLU A 441 -34.15 14.36 -34.23
C GLU A 441 -32.98 13.59 -33.62
N ALA A 442 -32.53 12.54 -34.31
CA ALA A 442 -31.33 11.83 -33.94
C ALA A 442 -30.17 12.85 -33.90
N PRO A 443 -29.34 12.85 -32.84
CA PRO A 443 -28.32 13.88 -32.67
C PRO A 443 -27.36 13.85 -33.87
N SER A 444 -27.25 14.97 -34.57
CA SER A 444 -26.22 15.11 -35.60
C SER A 444 -24.84 15.05 -34.93
N SER A 445 -23.92 14.28 -35.51
CA SER A 445 -22.70 13.79 -34.84
C SER A 445 -21.61 14.84 -34.55
N ASN A 446 -21.95 16.14 -34.50
CA ASN A 446 -20.98 17.25 -34.49
C ASN A 446 -21.02 18.16 -33.25
N ASP A 447 -21.99 18.04 -32.33
CA ASP A 447 -22.09 18.90 -31.15
C ASP A 447 -21.85 18.15 -29.83
N VAL A 448 -20.66 17.53 -29.71
CA VAL A 448 -20.01 17.36 -28.39
C VAL A 448 -18.55 17.79 -28.49
N ASN A 449 -18.24 18.92 -27.86
CA ASN A 449 -16.86 19.39 -27.70
C ASN A 449 -16.18 18.57 -26.58
N LEU A 450 -15.62 17.41 -26.94
CA LEU A 450 -14.78 16.61 -26.05
C LEU A 450 -13.33 17.13 -26.07
N ASN A 451 -13.01 17.98 -25.09
CA ASN A 451 -11.65 18.13 -24.59
C ASN A 451 -11.55 17.41 -23.24
N GLU A 452 -11.40 16.09 -23.28
CA GLU A 452 -10.79 15.30 -22.20
C GLU A 452 -10.16 14.06 -22.82
N ASP A 453 -8.91 13.78 -22.46
CA ASP A 453 -8.01 12.94 -23.24
C ASP A 453 -8.23 11.42 -23.05
N ALA A 454 -8.22 10.72 -24.19
CA ALA A 454 -7.56 9.44 -24.41
C ALA A 454 -8.01 8.19 -23.61
N GLU A 455 -9.20 7.67 -23.92
CA GLU A 455 -9.42 6.21 -24.06
C GLU A 455 -10.24 5.91 -25.33
N THR A 456 -9.63 5.26 -26.33
CA THR A 456 -10.30 4.59 -27.47
C THR A 456 -9.51 3.31 -27.77
N GLU A 457 -10.01 2.14 -27.39
CA GLU A 457 -11.10 1.34 -28.00
C GLU A 457 -10.50 0.14 -28.76
N ASP A 458 -10.94 -1.07 -28.38
CA ASP A 458 -10.51 -2.35 -28.94
C ASP A 458 -11.06 -2.58 -30.36
N ASP A 459 -10.39 -1.98 -31.35
CA ASP A 459 -10.49 -2.47 -32.73
C ASP A 459 -9.93 -3.90 -32.81
N VAL A 460 -10.76 -4.85 -33.24
CA VAL A 460 -10.38 -6.27 -33.39
C VAL A 460 -9.41 -6.44 -34.58
N ILE A 461 -8.12 -6.29 -34.32
CA ILE A 461 -7.03 -6.46 -35.30
C ILE A 461 -6.96 -7.93 -35.74
N THR A 462 -7.33 -8.20 -36.99
CA THR A 462 -7.35 -9.57 -37.56
C THR A 462 -6.31 -9.80 -38.67
N ASN A 463 -5.42 -8.84 -38.95
CA ASN A 463 -4.42 -8.99 -40.01
C ASN A 463 -3.12 -8.21 -39.73
N GLY A 464 -1.97 -8.88 -39.88
CA GLY A 464 -0.64 -8.31 -39.59
C GLY A 464 -0.20 -7.18 -40.51
N LYS A 465 -0.82 -7.01 -41.69
CA LYS A 465 -0.53 -5.87 -42.59
C LYS A 465 -1.08 -4.55 -42.06
N ASP A 466 -2.22 -4.58 -41.37
CA ASP A 466 -2.86 -3.38 -40.84
C ASP A 466 -2.15 -2.90 -39.57
N LEU A 467 -1.59 -3.83 -38.80
CA LEU A 467 -0.63 -3.59 -37.71
C LEU A 467 0.60 -2.78 -38.18
N TYR A 468 1.26 -3.21 -39.26
CA TYR A 468 2.43 -2.51 -39.80
C TYR A 468 2.08 -1.09 -40.28
N LYS A 469 0.89 -0.93 -40.88
CA LYS A 469 0.42 0.38 -41.37
C LYS A 469 0.07 1.34 -40.23
N LYS A 470 -0.59 0.85 -39.17
CA LYS A 470 -0.88 1.63 -37.95
C LYS A 470 0.41 2.02 -37.21
N PHE A 471 1.45 1.18 -37.28
CA PHE A 471 2.80 1.49 -36.79
C PHE A 471 3.48 2.60 -37.62
N GLU A 472 3.47 2.55 -38.96
CA GLU A 472 4.00 3.65 -39.79
C GLU A 472 3.28 4.98 -39.51
N ASP A 473 1.95 4.98 -39.40
CA ASP A 473 1.16 6.18 -39.08
C ASP A 473 1.48 6.77 -37.69
N LEU A 474 1.82 5.94 -36.69
CA LEU A 474 2.21 6.39 -35.35
C LEU A 474 3.64 6.94 -35.31
N VAL A 475 4.56 6.38 -36.10
CA VAL A 475 5.92 6.88 -36.26
C VAL A 475 5.93 8.20 -37.06
N TYR A 476 5.09 8.34 -38.09
CA TYR A 476 4.97 9.58 -38.86
C TYR A 476 4.32 10.76 -38.13
N LYS A 477 3.64 10.52 -36.99
CA LYS A 477 2.99 11.53 -36.15
C LYS A 477 3.80 11.90 -34.89
N ASP A 478 5.07 11.51 -34.81
CA ASP A 478 5.95 11.75 -33.65
C ASP A 478 5.43 11.21 -32.30
N HIS A 479 4.42 10.31 -32.29
CA HIS A 479 3.90 9.70 -31.06
C HIS A 479 4.78 8.53 -30.54
N ILE A 480 5.79 8.09 -31.30
CA ILE A 480 6.77 7.07 -30.89
C ILE A 480 8.18 7.56 -31.20
N THR A 481 8.89 8.05 -30.19
CA THR A 481 10.31 8.41 -30.30
C THR A 481 11.18 7.15 -30.21
N ILE A 482 11.68 6.64 -31.34
CA ILE A 482 12.64 5.53 -31.35
C ILE A 482 14.00 6.02 -30.80
N GLY A 483 14.20 5.85 -29.51
CA GLY A 483 15.42 6.25 -28.79
C GLY A 483 16.63 5.40 -29.18
N SER A 484 17.40 5.86 -30.18
CA SER A 484 18.68 5.25 -30.51
C SER A 484 19.70 5.48 -29.38
N HIS A 485 19.91 4.45 -28.55
CA HIS A 485 21.03 4.40 -27.62
C HIS A 485 22.34 4.21 -28.40
N ASN A 486 22.96 5.34 -28.76
CA ASN A 486 24.33 5.38 -29.27
C ASN A 486 25.31 4.91 -28.19
N ASN A 487 25.56 3.60 -28.12
CA ASN A 487 26.71 3.09 -27.39
C ASN A 487 27.95 3.13 -28.29
N SER A 488 29.02 3.77 -27.80
CA SER A 488 30.18 4.15 -28.61
C SER A 488 31.09 2.96 -28.91
N ILE A 489 31.02 2.41 -30.12
CA ILE A 489 32.03 1.47 -30.66
C ILE A 489 32.62 2.01 -31.96
N SER A 490 33.94 1.87 -32.05
CA SER A 490 34.90 2.39 -33.04
C SER A 490 34.45 2.58 -34.49
N LYS A 491 34.90 3.70 -35.08
CA LYS A 491 35.00 3.92 -36.53
C LYS A 491 35.65 2.73 -37.27
N GLY A 492 34.99 2.23 -38.31
CA GLY A 492 35.62 1.38 -39.33
C GLY A 492 34.61 0.58 -40.16
N GLY A 493 34.45 0.91 -41.44
CA GLY A 493 33.69 0.08 -42.39
C GLY A 493 32.59 0.77 -43.20
N ILE A 494 32.94 1.78 -44.01
CA ILE A 494 32.09 2.19 -45.16
C ILE A 494 32.69 1.56 -46.42
N SER A 495 32.02 0.53 -46.97
CA SER A 495 31.96 0.14 -48.39
C SER A 495 31.57 -1.34 -48.52
N MET A 496 30.97 -1.73 -49.66
CA MET A 496 30.53 -3.10 -49.99
C MET A 496 29.34 -3.58 -49.12
N LEU A 497 28.14 -3.95 -49.62
CA LEU A 497 27.68 -4.29 -50.97
C LEU A 497 26.28 -3.72 -51.26
N LYS A 498 26.17 -2.88 -52.28
CA LYS A 498 25.00 -2.94 -53.19
C LYS A 498 25.36 -3.94 -54.28
N ASN A 499 24.65 -5.07 -54.35
CA ASN A 499 24.29 -5.80 -55.59
C ASN A 499 23.77 -7.22 -55.27
N SER A 500 22.46 -7.32 -55.01
CA SER A 500 21.57 -8.35 -55.56
C SER A 500 20.10 -8.02 -55.22
N ARG A 501 19.04 -8.61 -55.78
CA ARG A 501 18.71 -8.96 -57.19
C ARG A 501 19.58 -9.95 -57.98
N LEU A 502 19.03 -10.93 -58.69
CA LEU A 502 17.65 -11.41 -58.87
C LEU A 502 17.76 -12.92 -59.14
N ASP A 503 16.84 -13.69 -58.58
CA ASP A 503 16.10 -14.79 -59.24
C ASP A 503 14.93 -15.20 -58.32
#